data_AF-A0A924JM66-F1
#
_entry.id   AF-A0A924JM66-F1
#
_cell.length_a   1.000
_cell.length_b   1.000
_cell.length_c   1.000
_cell.angle_alpha   90.00
_cell.angle_beta   90.00
_cell.angle_gamma   90.00
#
_symmetry.space_group_name_H-M   'P 1'
#
loop_
_entity.id
_entity.type
_entity.pdbx_description
1 polymer ?
#
loop_
_entity_poly.entity_id
_entity_poly.type
_entity_poly.pdbx_seq_one_letter_code
_entity_poly.pdbx_strand_id
1 'polypeptide(L)'
;MKDQSGFTLIELLVVIGILAILLAITLIAINPTKHFQDTRNAKRSSDVAAILDSIYEYESSNNGAQPPAVTGVSAAVALGAIPSQTATATSFSTPNLTLTVPSGNIITTGTVTITGCSQAADNGAYPVTAGTLTSITVTNATASATSATGCVISAWTGRVDLCANVVPTYLANLPMDPSSADTACAPTYNSGYTIARANGRFTIAAPSAEGGAVISVTR
;
A
#
# COMPACT_ATOMS: atom_id res chain seq x y z
N MET A 1 2.70 8.55 -70.16
CA MET A 1 3.57 7.53 -69.55
C MET A 1 4.07 8.13 -68.25
N LYS A 2 3.89 7.47 -67.10
CA LYS A 2 4.32 8.01 -65.80
C LYS A 2 5.77 7.59 -65.57
N ASP A 3 6.67 8.57 -65.48
CA ASP A 3 8.06 8.35 -65.09
C ASP A 3 8.09 7.84 -63.64
N GLN A 4 8.51 6.59 -63.46
CA GLN A 4 8.82 6.05 -62.15
C GLN A 4 10.30 6.27 -61.90
N SER A 5 10.63 7.32 -61.14
CA SER A 5 11.98 7.54 -60.63
C SER A 5 12.29 6.47 -59.57
N GLY A 6 13.26 5.61 -59.86
CA GLY A 6 13.77 4.62 -58.90
C GLY A 6 14.76 5.25 -57.92
N PHE A 7 14.79 4.75 -56.69
CA PHE A 7 15.80 5.12 -55.68
C PHE A 7 17.19 4.60 -56.05
N THR A 8 18.24 5.38 -55.76
CA THR A 8 19.62 4.94 -55.94
C THR A 8 20.08 4.05 -54.79
N LEU A 9 20.97 3.08 -55.05
CA LEU A 9 21.52 2.20 -54.00
C LEU A 9 22.28 3.00 -52.91
N ILE A 10 22.92 4.11 -53.30
CA ILE A 10 23.67 4.96 -52.37
C ILE A 10 22.75 5.75 -51.44
N GLU A 11 21.59 6.24 -51.91
CA GLU A 11 20.58 6.86 -51.05
C GLU A 11 20.13 5.90 -49.97
N LEU A 12 19.82 4.66 -50.36
CA LEU A 12 19.30 3.67 -49.42
C LEU A 12 20.37 3.28 -48.38
N LEU A 13 21.64 3.22 -48.78
CA LEU A 13 22.76 2.95 -47.88
C LEU A 13 22.98 4.08 -46.85
N VAL A 14 22.91 5.34 -47.30
CA VAL A 14 23.07 6.49 -46.39
C VAL A 14 21.90 6.57 -45.40
N VAL A 15 20.66 6.30 -45.86
CA VAL A 15 19.47 6.33 -45.00
C VAL A 15 19.55 5.28 -43.89
N ILE A 16 19.90 4.03 -44.21
CA ILE A 16 20.04 3.00 -43.17
C ILE A 16 21.19 3.33 -42.19
N GLY A 17 22.26 3.97 -42.68
CA GLY A 17 23.38 4.43 -41.84
C GLY A 17 22.95 5.51 -40.85
N ILE A 18 22.21 6.52 -41.31
CA ILE A 18 21.69 7.60 -40.45
C ILE A 18 20.65 7.05 -39.47
N LEU A 19 19.76 6.15 -39.92
CA LEU A 19 18.77 5.52 -39.04
C LEU A 19 19.42 4.70 -37.92
N ALA A 20 20.52 3.98 -38.20
CA ALA A 20 21.25 3.24 -37.18
C ALA A 20 21.85 4.16 -36.10
N ILE A 21 22.41 5.30 -36.51
CA ILE A 21 22.98 6.29 -35.58
C ILE A 21 21.87 6.94 -34.74
N LEU A 22 20.77 7.36 -35.36
CA LEU A 22 19.63 7.96 -34.66
C LEU A 22 19.04 6.98 -33.64
N LEU A 23 18.82 5.72 -34.02
CA LEU A 23 18.30 4.71 -33.11
C LEU A 23 19.19 4.54 -31.87
N ALA A 24 20.51 4.44 -32.05
CA ALA A 24 21.45 4.30 -30.94
C ALA A 24 21.37 5.48 -29.95
N ILE A 25 21.28 6.72 -30.44
CA ILE A 25 21.15 7.92 -29.60
C ILE A 25 19.80 7.92 -28.87
N THR A 26 18.70 7.59 -29.56
CA THR A 26 17.37 7.60 -28.96
C THR A 26 17.20 6.60 -27.82
N LEU A 27 17.85 5.43 -27.89
CA LEU A 27 17.79 4.40 -26.85
C LEU A 27 18.51 4.81 -25.56
N ILE A 28 19.57 5.63 -25.66
CA ILE A 28 20.27 6.18 -24.48
C ILE A 28 19.45 7.32 -23.86
N ALA A 29 18.72 8.08 -24.70
CA ALA A 29 17.94 9.23 -24.26
C ALA A 29 16.62 8.82 -23.56
N ILE A 30 15.98 7.74 -23.98
CA ILE A 30 14.78 7.22 -23.31
C ILE A 30 15.24 6.36 -22.12
N ASN A 31 14.89 6.76 -20.90
CA ASN A 31 15.00 5.88 -19.75
C ASN A 31 13.71 5.03 -19.67
N PRO A 32 13.68 3.82 -20.25
CA PRO A 32 12.46 3.03 -20.35
C PRO A 32 11.90 2.71 -18.96
N THR A 33 12.79 2.47 -17.99
CA THR A 33 12.44 2.18 -16.60
C THR A 33 11.59 3.31 -16.00
N LYS A 34 11.98 4.57 -16.23
CA LYS A 34 11.22 5.73 -15.74
C LYS A 34 9.84 5.82 -16.38
N HIS A 35 9.72 5.61 -17.68
CA HIS A 35 8.41 5.67 -18.35
C HIS A 35 7.42 4.60 -17.84
N PHE A 36 7.92 3.39 -17.55
CA PHE A 36 7.08 2.35 -16.95
C PHE A 36 6.69 2.69 -15.50
N GLN A 37 7.61 3.25 -14.71
CA GLN A 37 7.33 3.73 -13.35
C GLN A 37 6.25 4.83 -13.36
N ASP A 38 6.39 5.82 -14.23
CA ASP A 38 5.46 6.95 -14.35
C ASP A 38 4.05 6.45 -14.76
N THR A 39 3.97 5.46 -15.67
CA THR A 39 2.70 4.85 -16.08
C THR A 39 2.03 4.09 -14.93
N ARG A 40 2.79 3.28 -14.17
CA ARG A 40 2.25 2.57 -13.00
C ARG A 40 1.83 3.53 -11.88
N ASN A 41 2.60 4.59 -11.64
CA ASN A 41 2.26 5.62 -10.66
C ASN A 41 1.02 6.43 -11.07
N ALA A 42 0.83 6.70 -12.37
CA ALA A 42 -0.41 7.31 -12.87
C ALA A 42 -1.62 6.41 -12.59
N LYS A 43 -1.47 5.09 -12.80
CA LYS A 43 -2.51 4.10 -12.45
C LYS A 43 -2.81 4.10 -10.94
N ARG A 44 -1.77 4.04 -10.09
CA ARG A 44 -1.92 4.12 -8.62
C ARG A 44 -2.66 5.38 -8.18
N SER A 45 -2.36 6.52 -8.80
CA SER A 45 -3.00 7.79 -8.49
C SER A 45 -4.50 7.78 -8.79
N SER A 46 -4.89 7.19 -9.92
CA SER A 46 -6.30 6.98 -10.26
C SER A 46 -6.99 5.98 -9.31
N ASP A 47 -6.26 4.95 -8.90
CA ASP A 47 -6.81 3.86 -8.07
C ASP A 47 -7.08 4.31 -6.64
N VAL A 48 -6.16 5.05 -6.01
CA VAL A 48 -6.38 5.58 -4.66
C VAL A 48 -7.56 6.56 -4.60
N ALA A 49 -7.78 7.33 -5.68
CA ALA A 49 -8.93 8.22 -5.81
C ALA A 49 -10.23 7.42 -5.96
N ALA A 50 -10.26 6.42 -6.85
CA ALA A 50 -11.43 5.59 -7.07
C ALA A 50 -11.87 4.82 -5.80
N ILE A 51 -10.91 4.30 -5.03
CA ILE A 51 -11.18 3.64 -3.74
C ILE A 51 -11.81 4.65 -2.77
N LEU A 52 -11.22 5.84 -2.63
CA LEU A 52 -11.72 6.86 -1.71
C LEU A 52 -13.12 7.33 -2.10
N ASP A 53 -13.36 7.60 -3.39
CA ASP A 53 -14.65 8.04 -3.89
C ASP A 53 -15.74 7.01 -3.61
N SER A 54 -15.46 5.71 -3.77
CA SER A 54 -16.43 4.65 -3.47
C SER A 54 -16.88 4.61 -2.00
N ILE A 55 -15.98 4.93 -1.07
CA ILE A 55 -16.29 4.96 0.37
C ILE A 55 -17.27 6.09 0.66
N TYR A 56 -17.02 7.27 0.08
CA TYR A 56 -17.90 8.41 0.26
C TYR A 56 -19.21 8.30 -0.51
N GLU A 57 -19.20 7.62 -1.65
CA GLU A 57 -20.44 7.34 -2.38
C GLU A 57 -21.33 6.39 -1.59
N TYR A 58 -20.73 5.39 -0.94
CA TYR A 58 -21.41 4.57 0.06
C TYR A 58 -21.97 5.44 1.19
N GLU A 59 -21.17 6.31 1.80
CA GLU A 59 -21.64 7.18 2.88
C GLU A 59 -22.82 8.06 2.44
N SER A 60 -22.73 8.66 1.26
CA SER A 60 -23.80 9.50 0.70
C SER A 60 -25.08 8.70 0.45
N SER A 61 -24.96 7.44 0.05
CA SER A 61 -26.11 6.58 -0.28
C SER A 61 -26.73 5.89 0.95
N ASN A 62 -26.00 5.83 2.07
CA ASN A 62 -26.41 5.13 3.29
C ASN A 62 -26.63 6.09 4.47
N ASN A 63 -27.22 7.27 4.21
CA ASN A 63 -27.57 8.26 5.24
C ASN A 63 -26.37 8.68 6.13
N GLY A 64 -25.16 8.73 5.57
CA GLY A 64 -23.92 9.05 6.28
C GLY A 64 -23.31 7.86 7.03
N ALA A 65 -23.89 6.65 6.94
CA ALA A 65 -23.28 5.45 7.46
C ALA A 65 -22.11 5.00 6.58
N GLN A 66 -20.98 4.66 7.20
CA GLN A 66 -19.77 4.25 6.50
C GLN A 66 -19.83 2.76 6.16
N PRO A 67 -19.07 2.28 5.16
CA PRO A 67 -18.90 0.86 4.93
C PRO A 67 -18.48 0.15 6.24
N PRO A 68 -19.12 -0.97 6.62
CA PRO A 68 -18.75 -1.71 7.83
C PRO A 68 -17.26 -2.04 7.90
N ALA A 69 -16.64 -2.37 6.76
CA ALA A 69 -15.21 -2.66 6.67
C ALA A 69 -14.30 -1.50 7.11
N VAL A 70 -14.73 -0.23 7.01
CA VAL A 70 -13.91 0.94 7.36
C VAL A 70 -14.23 1.55 8.71
N THR A 71 -15.27 1.07 9.40
CA THR A 71 -15.74 1.64 10.68
C THR A 71 -14.69 1.49 11.79
N GLY A 72 -13.85 0.45 11.72
CA GLY A 72 -12.75 0.19 12.65
C GLY A 72 -11.41 0.82 12.26
N VAL A 73 -11.33 1.56 11.15
CA VAL A 73 -10.09 2.20 10.71
C VAL A 73 -9.85 3.48 11.51
N SER A 74 -8.73 3.55 12.21
CA SER A 74 -8.31 4.72 13.00
C SER A 74 -6.88 5.16 12.67
N ALA A 75 -6.50 6.35 13.13
CA ALA A 75 -5.17 6.90 12.94
C ALA A 75 -4.13 6.08 13.70
N ALA A 76 -2.87 6.18 13.27
CA ALA A 76 -1.77 5.49 13.92
C ALA A 76 -1.59 6.12 15.30
N VAL A 77 -1.94 5.36 16.33
CA VAL A 77 -1.61 5.76 17.69
C VAL A 77 -0.14 5.41 17.87
N ALA A 78 0.70 6.43 17.92
CA ALA A 78 2.06 6.26 18.41
C ALA A 78 1.95 5.76 19.86
N LEU A 79 2.20 4.47 20.06
CA LEU A 79 2.51 3.94 21.37
C LEU A 79 3.83 4.59 21.74
N GLY A 80 3.80 5.56 22.66
CA GLY A 80 4.98 6.34 23.03
C GLY A 80 6.19 5.46 23.35
N ALA A 81 7.37 6.08 23.42
CA ALA A 81 8.61 5.36 23.74
C ALA A 81 8.42 4.53 25.03
N ILE A 82 8.48 3.20 24.91
CA ILE A 82 8.56 2.33 26.07
C ILE A 82 9.98 2.54 26.64
N PRO A 83 10.14 2.93 27.92
CA PRO A 83 11.46 3.14 28.51
C PRO A 83 12.30 1.85 28.46
N SER A 84 13.63 1.99 28.45
CA SER A 84 14.55 0.85 28.45
C SER A 84 14.31 -0.03 29.67
N GLN A 85 14.11 -1.33 29.49
CA GLN A 85 13.78 -2.24 30.60
C GLN A 85 14.63 -3.51 30.53
N THR A 86 15.12 -3.95 31.68
CA THR A 86 15.79 -5.24 31.83
C THR A 86 14.75 -6.33 32.00
N ALA A 87 14.84 -7.38 31.18
CA ALA A 87 13.83 -8.42 31.04
C ALA A 87 13.53 -9.19 32.32
N THR A 88 12.24 -9.38 32.61
CA THR A 88 11.68 -10.59 33.24
C THR A 88 10.24 -10.67 32.76
N ALA A 89 9.82 -11.79 32.16
CA ALA A 89 8.45 -12.14 31.73
C ALA A 89 7.35 -11.11 32.09
N THR A 90 7.28 -10.00 31.35
CA THR A 90 6.47 -8.83 31.73
C THR A 90 5.40 -8.61 30.67
N SER A 91 4.16 -8.57 31.12
CA SER A 91 3.04 -8.04 30.37
C SER A 91 3.01 -6.53 30.56
N PHE A 92 3.12 -5.77 29.47
CA PHE A 92 2.94 -4.33 29.51
C PHE A 92 1.50 -4.02 29.20
N SER A 93 0.76 -3.47 30.16
CA SER A 93 -0.61 -2.99 29.94
C SER A 93 -0.58 -1.46 29.87
N THR A 94 -0.95 -0.93 28.71
CA THR A 94 -1.57 0.39 28.64
C THR A 94 -3.08 0.18 28.78
N PRO A 95 -3.90 1.25 28.96
CA PRO A 95 -5.36 1.11 28.99
C PRO A 95 -5.95 0.34 27.79
N ASN A 96 -5.24 0.27 26.65
CA ASN A 96 -5.77 -0.25 25.39
C ASN A 96 -4.92 -1.36 24.72
N LEU A 97 -3.76 -1.74 25.29
CA LEU A 97 -2.85 -2.71 24.67
C LEU A 97 -2.12 -3.54 25.73
N THR A 98 -2.07 -4.86 25.53
CA THR A 98 -1.19 -5.75 26.28
C THR A 98 -0.08 -6.30 25.39
N LEU A 99 1.18 -6.01 25.74
CA LEU A 99 2.37 -6.54 25.08
C LEU A 99 2.92 -7.71 25.89
N THR A 100 3.06 -8.89 25.28
CA THR A 100 3.64 -10.07 25.91
C THR A 100 4.98 -10.39 25.26
N VAL A 101 6.04 -10.42 26.05
CA VAL A 101 7.36 -10.91 25.60
C VAL A 101 7.47 -12.38 26.00
N PRO A 102 7.52 -13.33 25.05
CA PRO A 102 7.71 -14.75 25.37
C PRO A 102 9.00 -15.00 26.15
N SER A 103 8.99 -16.00 27.03
CA SER A 103 10.17 -16.40 27.80
C SER A 103 11.34 -16.76 26.87
N GLY A 104 12.51 -16.18 27.13
CA GLY A 104 13.73 -16.41 26.33
C GLY A 104 14.07 -15.29 25.35
N ASN A 105 13.18 -14.29 25.15
CA ASN A 105 13.46 -13.10 24.35
C ASN A 105 13.83 -11.90 25.25
N ILE A 106 14.85 -11.14 24.87
CA ILE A 106 15.36 -9.97 25.61
C ILE A 106 15.24 -8.71 24.73
N ILE A 107 14.51 -7.69 25.17
CA ILE A 107 14.55 -6.34 24.56
C ILE A 107 15.73 -5.60 25.20
N THR A 108 16.92 -5.70 24.62
CA THR A 108 18.15 -5.21 25.27
C THR A 108 18.34 -3.69 25.16
N THR A 109 17.74 -3.06 24.13
CA THR A 109 17.63 -1.60 23.93
C THR A 109 16.75 -1.34 22.71
N GLY A 110 15.81 -0.39 22.77
CA GLY A 110 15.07 0.05 21.59
C GLY A 110 13.75 0.74 21.90
N THR A 111 13.28 1.58 20.96
CA THR A 111 11.88 2.00 20.90
C THR A 111 11.11 0.94 20.11
N VAL A 112 10.09 0.33 20.69
CA VAL A 112 9.18 -0.57 19.96
C VAL A 112 8.12 0.29 19.30
N THR A 113 8.29 0.58 18.01
CA THR A 113 7.26 1.23 17.20
C THR A 113 6.39 0.15 16.58
N ILE A 114 5.16 -0.03 17.08
CA ILE A 114 4.19 -0.91 16.46
C ILE A 114 3.56 -0.16 15.28
N THR A 115 3.83 -0.67 14.08
CA THR A 115 3.32 -0.16 12.80
C THR A 115 2.46 -1.28 12.20
N GLY A 116 1.14 -1.26 12.38
CA GLY A 116 0.27 -2.41 12.01
C GLY A 116 -1.10 -2.01 11.49
N CYS A 117 -2.10 -2.86 11.49
CA CYS A 117 -3.50 -2.48 11.70
C CYS A 117 -4.07 -3.73 12.32
N SER A 118 -4.42 -3.69 13.60
CA SER A 118 -4.83 -4.92 14.27
C SER A 118 -6.33 -5.07 14.28
N GLN A 119 -6.76 -6.29 13.97
CA GLN A 119 -7.95 -6.89 14.57
C GLN A 119 -7.63 -8.33 15.01
N ALA A 120 -8.48 -8.89 15.87
CA ALA A 120 -8.26 -10.05 16.76
C ALA A 120 -7.69 -11.36 16.13
N ALA A 121 -7.57 -11.46 14.81
CA ALA A 121 -7.11 -12.66 14.10
C ALA A 121 -5.60 -12.69 13.77
N ASP A 122 -4.84 -11.62 14.04
CA ASP A 122 -3.42 -11.51 13.66
C ASP A 122 -2.44 -12.37 14.48
N ASN A 123 -2.92 -13.21 15.39
CA ASN A 123 -2.11 -14.06 16.28
C ASN A 123 -0.90 -13.33 16.92
N GLY A 124 -1.04 -12.01 17.12
CA GLY A 124 -0.07 -11.16 17.80
C GLY A 124 1.24 -10.84 17.09
N ALA A 125 1.41 -11.14 15.79
CA ALA A 125 2.66 -10.87 15.08
C ALA A 125 2.66 -9.47 14.42
N TYR A 126 3.09 -8.47 15.16
CA TYR A 126 3.36 -7.14 14.61
C TYR A 126 4.80 -7.11 14.10
N PRO A 127 5.09 -6.63 12.87
CA PRO A 127 6.45 -6.45 12.42
C PRO A 127 7.11 -5.36 13.28
N VAL A 128 7.93 -5.79 14.23
CA VAL A 128 8.74 -4.90 15.06
C VAL A 128 10.08 -4.70 14.36
N THR A 129 10.36 -3.48 13.92
CA THR A 129 11.70 -3.12 13.43
C THR A 129 12.61 -2.95 14.65
N ALA A 130 12.98 -4.04 15.29
CA ALA A 130 13.97 -4.05 16.35
C ALA A 130 15.37 -4.24 15.74
N GLY A 131 16.34 -3.45 16.21
CA GLY A 131 17.74 -3.84 16.11
C GLY A 131 17.93 -5.19 16.81
N THR A 132 18.45 -6.16 16.06
CA THR A 132 18.85 -7.51 16.48
C THR A 132 17.90 -8.23 17.46
N LEU A 133 16.96 -8.97 16.87
CA LEU A 133 16.21 -10.11 17.43
C LEU A 133 15.31 -9.84 18.65
N THR A 134 14.12 -9.30 18.42
CA THR A 134 12.97 -9.57 19.30
C THR A 134 11.72 -9.81 18.47
N SER A 135 11.12 -11.01 18.57
CA SER A 135 9.72 -11.19 18.19
C SER A 135 8.87 -10.80 19.40
N ILE A 136 7.93 -9.89 19.18
CA ILE A 136 7.03 -9.40 20.23
C ILE A 136 5.62 -9.90 19.90
N THR A 137 4.97 -10.56 20.86
CA THR A 137 3.60 -11.08 20.70
C THR A 137 2.63 -10.16 21.42
N VAL A 138 1.76 -9.50 20.66
CA VAL A 138 0.67 -8.70 21.24
C VAL A 138 -0.56 -9.58 21.41
N THR A 139 -1.14 -9.62 22.61
CA THR A 139 -2.33 -10.44 22.90
C THR A 139 -3.42 -9.52 23.43
N ASN A 140 -4.63 -9.55 22.85
CA ASN A 140 -5.75 -8.66 23.20
C ASN A 140 -5.46 -7.15 23.06
N ALA A 141 -5.32 -6.68 21.82
CA ALA A 141 -5.39 -5.25 21.53
C ALA A 141 -6.85 -4.88 21.22
N THR A 142 -7.50 -4.15 22.13
CA THR A 142 -8.63 -3.27 21.76
C THR A 142 -8.12 -2.00 21.05
N ALA A 143 -6.81 -1.72 21.12
CA ALA A 143 -6.12 -0.71 20.31
C ALA A 143 -5.80 -1.23 18.91
N SER A 144 -6.37 -0.61 17.88
CA SER A 144 -5.87 -0.74 16.52
C SER A 144 -4.55 0.02 16.39
N ALA A 145 -3.41 -0.67 16.43
CA ALA A 145 -2.12 -0.04 16.16
C ALA A 145 -1.99 0.12 14.64
N THR A 146 -2.18 1.33 14.11
CA THR A 146 -2.02 1.54 12.67
C THR A 146 -0.59 1.89 12.27
N SER A 147 -0.21 1.45 11.08
CA SER A 147 1.05 1.67 10.42
C SER A 147 1.14 3.16 10.12
N ALA A 148 2.36 3.72 10.13
CA ALA A 148 2.62 5.06 9.60
C ALA A 148 2.02 5.27 8.18
N THR A 149 1.67 4.18 7.48
CA THR A 149 1.12 4.17 6.12
C THR A 149 -0.35 3.64 6.02
N GLY A 150 -1.04 3.32 7.11
CA GLY A 150 -2.44 2.84 7.11
C GLY A 150 -2.66 1.32 6.97
N CYS A 151 -3.92 0.88 6.97
CA CYS A 151 -4.38 -0.52 6.94
C CYS A 151 -4.42 -1.08 5.52
N VAL A 152 -3.87 -2.28 5.31
CA VAL A 152 -3.94 -2.94 4.00
C VAL A 152 -5.39 -3.33 3.66
N ILE A 153 -5.80 -3.03 2.42
CA ILE A 153 -7.10 -3.45 1.88
C ILE A 153 -6.96 -4.86 1.29
N SER A 154 -7.57 -5.85 1.97
CA SER A 154 -7.45 -7.27 1.65
C SER A 154 -8.58 -8.11 2.27
N ALA A 155 -8.84 -9.30 1.71
CA ALA A 155 -9.84 -10.26 2.20
C ALA A 155 -9.34 -11.17 3.35
N TRP A 156 -8.12 -10.97 3.86
CA TRP A 156 -7.64 -11.80 4.98
C TRP A 156 -8.35 -11.43 6.27
N THR A 157 -8.55 -12.43 7.14
CA THR A 157 -9.19 -12.22 8.44
C THR A 157 -8.48 -11.11 9.22
N GLY A 158 -9.25 -10.11 9.67
CA GLY A 158 -8.71 -8.97 10.41
C GLY A 158 -8.12 -7.85 9.54
N ARG A 159 -8.33 -7.88 8.22
CA ARG A 159 -8.00 -6.78 7.30
C ARG A 159 -9.25 -6.01 6.87
N VAL A 160 -9.03 -4.92 6.13
CA VAL A 160 -10.12 -4.12 5.57
C VAL A 160 -10.54 -4.75 4.24
N ASP A 161 -11.62 -5.52 4.26
CA ASP A 161 -12.22 -6.07 3.04
C ASP A 161 -13.30 -5.13 2.50
N LEU A 162 -12.95 -4.32 1.50
CA LEU A 162 -13.91 -3.41 0.87
C LEU A 162 -14.84 -4.11 -0.12
N CYS A 163 -14.47 -5.30 -0.63
CA CYS A 163 -15.19 -5.92 -1.74
C CYS A 163 -16.65 -6.19 -1.41
N ALA A 164 -16.96 -6.66 -0.20
CA ALA A 164 -18.34 -6.93 0.21
C ALA A 164 -19.19 -5.66 0.42
N ASN A 165 -18.59 -4.47 0.46
CA ASN A 165 -19.30 -3.22 0.77
C ASN A 165 -19.34 -2.23 -0.39
N VAL A 166 -18.26 -2.14 -1.19
CA VAL A 166 -18.17 -1.15 -2.27
C VAL A 166 -18.31 -1.76 -3.66
N VAL A 167 -18.07 -3.06 -3.83
CA VAL A 167 -18.17 -3.77 -5.12
C VAL A 167 -19.43 -4.64 -5.14
N PRO A 168 -20.20 -4.69 -6.24
CA PRO A 168 -20.03 -3.94 -7.50
C PRO A 168 -20.74 -2.56 -7.50
N THR A 169 -21.38 -2.16 -6.41
CA THR A 169 -22.36 -1.05 -6.42
C THR A 169 -21.73 0.33 -6.59
N TYR A 170 -20.60 0.60 -5.93
CA TYR A 170 -19.90 1.88 -5.96
C TYR A 170 -18.56 1.81 -6.72
N LEU A 171 -18.11 0.59 -7.01
CA LEU A 171 -16.94 0.28 -7.84
C LEU A 171 -17.26 -0.94 -8.69
N ALA A 172 -17.00 -0.88 -9.99
CA ALA A 172 -17.19 -2.03 -10.88
C ALA A 172 -16.27 -3.20 -10.51
N ASN A 173 -15.05 -2.91 -10.05
CA ASN A 173 -14.10 -3.86 -9.49
C ASN A 173 -13.16 -3.12 -8.52
N LEU A 174 -12.66 -3.80 -7.49
CA LEU A 174 -11.69 -3.19 -6.59
C LEU A 174 -10.35 -2.95 -7.33
N PRO A 175 -9.80 -1.73 -7.33
CA PRO A 175 -8.51 -1.46 -7.94
C PRO A 175 -7.38 -2.23 -7.25
N MET A 176 -6.45 -2.74 -8.04
CA MET A 176 -5.26 -3.47 -7.57
C MET A 176 -4.01 -2.72 -8.00
N ASP A 177 -3.01 -2.65 -7.12
CA ASP A 177 -1.70 -2.10 -7.43
C ASP A 177 -1.12 -2.83 -8.64
N PRO A 178 -0.53 -2.14 -9.63
CA PRO A 178 0.06 -2.77 -10.82
C PRO A 178 1.15 -3.80 -10.54
N SER A 179 1.71 -3.80 -9.34
CA SER A 179 2.69 -4.79 -8.87
C SER A 179 2.07 -5.95 -8.07
N SER A 180 0.76 -5.91 -7.78
CA SER A 180 0.04 -7.02 -7.17
C SER A 180 -0.27 -8.09 -8.20
N ALA A 181 -0.04 -9.35 -7.83
CA ALA A 181 -0.39 -10.52 -8.63
C ALA A 181 -1.77 -11.10 -8.27
N ASP A 182 -2.43 -10.54 -7.24
CA ASP A 182 -3.68 -11.07 -6.73
C ASP A 182 -4.87 -10.67 -7.61
N THR A 183 -5.95 -11.45 -7.51
CA THR A 183 -7.22 -11.14 -8.17
C THR A 183 -8.11 -10.35 -7.21
N ALA A 184 -8.57 -9.18 -7.65
CA ALA A 184 -9.51 -8.35 -6.89
C ALA A 184 -10.75 -9.15 -6.47
N CYS A 185 -11.15 -8.98 -5.21
CA CYS A 185 -12.35 -9.62 -4.65
C CYS A 185 -12.40 -11.16 -4.76
N ALA A 186 -11.25 -11.81 -4.91
CA ALA A 186 -11.12 -13.26 -4.68
C ALA A 186 -11.27 -13.58 -3.17
N PRO A 187 -11.51 -14.84 -2.77
CA PRO A 187 -11.62 -15.22 -1.36
C PRO A 187 -10.40 -14.82 -0.50
N THR A 188 -9.25 -14.68 -1.14
CA THR A 188 -8.05 -14.06 -0.58
C THR A 188 -7.48 -13.11 -1.63
N TYR A 189 -7.27 -11.85 -1.27
CA TYR A 189 -6.62 -10.87 -2.13
C TYR A 189 -5.87 -9.85 -1.28
N ASN A 190 -4.84 -9.23 -1.85
CA ASN A 190 -4.19 -8.03 -1.36
C ASN A 190 -4.13 -7.00 -2.48
N SER A 191 -4.84 -5.89 -2.30
CA SER A 191 -4.88 -4.82 -3.29
C SER A 191 -3.55 -4.08 -3.46
N GLY A 192 -2.65 -4.18 -2.48
CA GLY A 192 -1.44 -3.37 -2.43
C GLY A 192 -1.68 -1.91 -1.99
N TYR A 193 -2.93 -1.51 -1.75
CA TYR A 193 -3.30 -0.19 -1.24
C TYR A 193 -3.58 -0.22 0.27
N THR A 194 -3.44 0.94 0.90
CA THR A 194 -3.72 1.11 2.32
C THR A 194 -4.75 2.20 2.58
N ILE A 195 -5.50 2.06 3.68
CA ILE A 195 -6.50 3.01 4.17
C ILE A 195 -6.20 3.42 5.62
N ALA A 196 -6.20 4.71 5.89
CA ALA A 196 -6.13 5.27 7.23
C ALA A 196 -7.28 6.26 7.45
N ARG A 197 -7.58 6.57 8.71
CA ARG A 197 -8.58 7.59 9.05
C ARG A 197 -8.11 8.46 10.20
N ALA A 198 -8.14 9.77 10.02
CA ALA A 198 -7.80 10.74 11.07
C ALA A 198 -8.76 11.93 11.01
N ASN A 199 -9.23 12.40 12.18
CA ASN A 199 -10.11 13.58 12.27
C ASN A 199 -11.34 13.51 11.35
N GLY A 200 -11.93 12.31 11.21
CA GLY A 200 -13.09 12.06 10.35
C GLY A 200 -12.78 11.90 8.85
N ARG A 201 -11.54 12.11 8.43
CA ARG A 201 -11.09 12.04 7.03
C ARG A 201 -10.40 10.72 6.71
N PHE A 202 -10.67 10.15 5.54
CA PHE A 202 -9.99 8.95 5.06
C PHE A 202 -8.82 9.31 4.16
N THR A 203 -7.73 8.56 4.33
CA THR A 203 -6.55 8.62 3.48
C THR A 203 -6.35 7.27 2.82
N ILE A 204 -6.35 7.23 1.48
CA ILE A 204 -5.92 6.05 0.72
C ILE A 204 -4.52 6.32 0.20
N ALA A 205 -3.61 5.36 0.36
CA ALA A 205 -2.22 5.48 -0.10
C ALA A 205 -1.79 4.27 -0.93
N ALA A 206 -0.78 4.49 -1.78
CA ALA A 206 -0.09 3.47 -2.55
C ALA A 206 1.36 3.32 -2.04
N PRO A 207 1.63 2.43 -1.07
CA PRO A 207 2.96 2.24 -0.49
C PRO A 207 4.02 1.80 -1.49
N SER A 208 3.61 1.09 -2.55
CA SER A 208 4.48 0.59 -3.62
C SER A 208 4.75 1.62 -4.72
N ALA A 209 4.53 2.91 -4.46
CA ALA A 209 4.84 3.98 -5.41
C ALA A 209 6.34 3.97 -5.78
N GLU A 210 6.63 4.06 -7.07
CA GLU A 210 7.99 3.85 -7.60
C GLU A 210 8.72 5.18 -7.79
N GLY A 211 10.05 5.13 -7.80
CA GLY A 211 10.88 6.32 -8.03
C GLY A 211 10.87 7.34 -6.89
N GLY A 212 10.53 6.92 -5.67
CA GLY A 212 10.45 7.80 -4.48
C GLY A 212 9.22 8.69 -4.43
N ALA A 213 8.23 8.47 -5.31
CA ALA A 213 6.96 9.17 -5.28
C ALA A 213 6.15 8.80 -4.02
N VAL A 214 5.40 9.77 -3.48
CA VAL A 214 4.41 9.53 -2.42
C VAL A 214 3.03 9.77 -3.01
N ILE A 215 2.24 8.71 -3.12
CA ILE A 215 0.91 8.76 -3.73
C ILE A 215 -0.12 8.46 -2.64
N SER A 216 -0.92 9.47 -2.29
CA SER A 216 -2.05 9.34 -1.39
C SER A 216 -3.10 10.41 -1.66
N VAL A 217 -4.35 10.12 -1.35
CA VAL A 217 -5.46 11.08 -1.41
C VAL A 217 -6.17 11.07 -0.07
N THR A 218 -6.49 12.26 0.45
CA THR A 218 -7.26 12.44 1.68
C THR A 218 -8.48 13.30 1.42
N ARG A 219 -9.63 12.87 1.92
CA ARG A 219 -10.88 13.64 1.98
C ARG A 219 -11.51 13.43 3.34
#